data_AF-A0A838D6Y9-F1
#
_entry.id   AF-A0A838D6Y9-F1
#
_cell.length_a   1.000
_cell.length_b   1.000
_cell.length_c   1.000
_cell.angle_alpha   90.00
_cell.angle_beta   90.00
_cell.angle_gamma   90.00
#
_symmetry.space_group_name_H-M   'P 1'
#
loop_
_entity.id
_entity.type
_entity.pdbx_description
1 polymer ?
#
loop_
_entity_poly.entity_id
_entity_poly.type
_entity_poly.pdbx_seq_one_letter_code
_entity_poly.pdbx_strand_id
1 'polypeptide(L)'
;MPILGANAQTQSQSNMSSQTSSVLKLANTNVPIDIPLHKGYENGNEIYFIATDVSDKNTASLLTNKSDFKVNYAPILSQTPESAKGQVFVFTNGISGNGSLGFQNEVMNAKPGDKNYSPLLQLNLVKWNDNVNISEIKSVGQLNQSLQNNELTVNKTDIVVNHPVIKWNGGSLMIREDKNITDETPYGGGQVIDLDTEKMIVTMVAHRGWGPDGSTVYYIVTDAAPKMPADMMGVPFVEADSQLVGKGAVDLFQ
;
A
#
# COMPACT_ATOMS: atom_id res chain seq x y z
N MET A 1 67.44 20.12 47.26
CA MET A 1 66.74 21.35 47.70
C MET A 1 67.12 22.48 46.75
N PRO A 2 66.27 23.47 46.38
CA PRO A 2 64.82 23.70 46.61
C PRO A 2 64.00 23.73 45.27
N ILE A 3 62.73 23.29 45.22
CA ILE A 3 61.40 23.97 45.42
C ILE A 3 60.68 24.37 44.10
N LEU A 4 59.61 23.60 43.82
CA LEU A 4 58.24 23.93 43.39
C LEU A 4 57.93 25.14 42.48
N GLY A 5 57.12 24.85 41.46
CA GLY A 5 56.20 25.79 40.81
C GLY A 5 55.25 25.05 39.85
N ALA A 6 54.04 24.75 40.32
CA ALA A 6 52.98 24.07 39.58
C ALA A 6 52.40 24.96 38.47
N ASN A 7 51.98 24.34 37.36
CA ASN A 7 50.83 24.79 36.57
C ASN A 7 50.22 23.60 35.85
N ALA A 8 49.13 23.09 36.42
CA ALA A 8 48.23 22.17 35.76
C ALA A 8 47.40 22.96 34.74
N GLN A 9 47.63 22.73 33.46
CA GLN A 9 46.68 23.09 32.41
C GLN A 9 45.92 21.83 32.02
N THR A 10 44.74 21.68 32.62
CA THR A 10 43.65 20.86 32.13
C THR A 10 43.25 21.36 30.74
N GLN A 11 43.70 20.70 29.69
CA GLN A 11 43.10 20.84 28.36
C GLN A 11 41.84 19.99 28.31
N SER A 12 40.72 20.70 28.34
CA SER A 12 39.37 20.23 28.10
C SER A 12 39.28 19.42 26.82
N GLN A 13 38.80 18.17 26.95
CA GLN A 13 38.22 17.41 25.84
C GLN A 13 37.06 18.22 25.26
N SER A 14 37.27 18.83 24.10
CA SER A 14 36.16 19.32 23.28
C SER A 14 35.47 18.12 22.65
N ASN A 15 34.43 17.62 23.31
CA ASN A 15 33.40 16.80 22.68
C ASN A 15 32.74 17.63 21.57
N MET A 16 33.22 17.50 20.34
CA MET A 16 32.44 17.85 19.15
C MET A 16 31.43 16.71 18.91
N SER A 17 30.35 16.71 19.70
CA SER A 17 29.13 16.01 19.35
C SER A 17 28.19 16.98 18.65
N SER A 18 27.90 16.67 17.39
CA SER A 18 26.67 16.97 16.64
C SER A 18 27.06 17.32 15.20
N GLN A 19 27.29 16.29 14.38
CA GLN A 19 26.99 16.45 12.96
C GLN A 19 25.50 16.77 12.89
N THR A 20 25.19 18.02 12.53
CA THR A 20 23.86 18.49 12.19
C THR A 20 23.27 17.59 11.10
N SER A 21 22.46 16.60 11.49
CA SER A 21 21.68 15.82 10.55
C SER A 21 20.60 16.74 9.96
N SER A 22 20.70 17.07 8.68
CA SER A 22 19.63 17.77 7.97
C SER A 22 18.38 16.88 7.94
N VAL A 23 17.30 17.29 8.59
CA VAL A 23 16.01 16.58 8.54
C VAL A 23 15.29 16.97 7.25
N LEU A 24 14.90 15.98 6.46
CA LEU A 24 14.08 16.18 5.26
C LEU A 24 12.64 16.48 5.71
N LYS A 25 12.12 17.64 5.32
CA LYS A 25 10.78 18.11 5.70
C LYS A 25 9.81 17.96 4.53
N LEU A 26 8.53 17.84 4.85
CA LEU A 26 7.43 17.91 3.90
C LEU A 26 7.36 19.31 3.27
N ALA A 27 6.92 19.40 2.02
CA ALA A 27 6.71 20.68 1.39
C ALA A 27 5.36 21.28 1.84
N ASN A 28 5.20 22.61 1.74
CA ASN A 28 3.91 23.30 1.94
C ASN A 28 2.76 22.78 1.07
N THR A 29 3.08 21.93 0.09
CA THR A 29 2.12 21.37 -0.85
C THR A 29 1.77 19.93 -0.57
N ASN A 30 2.08 19.45 0.63
CA ASN A 30 1.61 18.16 1.11
C ASN A 30 0.30 18.37 1.85
N VAL A 31 -0.72 17.62 1.46
CA VAL A 31 -2.11 17.83 1.92
C VAL A 31 -2.70 16.51 2.44
N PRO A 32 -3.54 16.54 3.47
CA PRO A 32 -4.29 15.36 3.89
C PRO A 32 -5.29 14.96 2.79
N ILE A 33 -5.49 13.66 2.63
CA ILE A 33 -6.53 13.11 1.77
C ILE A 33 -7.21 11.90 2.37
N ASP A 34 -8.53 11.88 2.32
CA ASP A 34 -9.35 10.74 2.71
C ASP A 34 -9.54 9.78 1.53
N ILE A 35 -9.22 8.51 1.74
CA ILE A 35 -9.31 7.45 0.74
C ILE A 35 -10.19 6.33 1.31
N PRO A 36 -11.23 5.87 0.59
CA PRO A 36 -12.05 4.75 1.02
C PRO A 36 -11.26 3.46 1.15
N LEU A 37 -11.46 2.76 2.26
CA LEU A 37 -10.97 1.40 2.46
C LEU A 37 -11.91 0.39 1.80
N HIS A 38 -11.30 -0.67 1.31
CA HIS A 38 -11.94 -1.91 0.94
C HIS A 38 -11.57 -2.99 1.97
N LYS A 39 -12.50 -3.91 2.22
CA LYS A 39 -12.28 -5.07 3.09
C LYS A 39 -12.10 -6.33 2.25
N GLY A 40 -11.06 -7.09 2.55
CA GLY A 40 -10.75 -8.39 1.97
C GLY A 40 -10.45 -9.43 3.04
N TYR A 41 -10.00 -10.59 2.60
CA TYR A 41 -9.40 -11.62 3.44
C TYR A 41 -7.99 -12.00 2.99
N GLU A 42 -7.13 -12.27 3.96
CA GLU A 42 -5.82 -12.90 3.78
C GLU A 42 -5.67 -13.98 4.84
N ASN A 43 -5.47 -15.23 4.38
CA ASN A 43 -5.29 -16.41 5.23
C ASN A 43 -6.26 -16.51 6.43
N GLY A 44 -7.55 -16.26 6.18
CA GLY A 44 -8.61 -16.33 7.18
C GLY A 44 -8.83 -15.04 7.98
N ASN A 45 -7.95 -14.05 7.86
CA ASN A 45 -8.00 -12.79 8.59
C ASN A 45 -8.51 -11.66 7.71
N GLU A 46 -9.08 -10.63 8.33
CA GLU A 46 -9.49 -9.41 7.63
C GLU A 46 -8.25 -8.60 7.21
N ILE A 47 -8.28 -8.08 5.99
CA ILE A 47 -7.27 -7.19 5.44
C ILE A 47 -7.97 -5.97 4.83
N TYR A 48 -7.40 -4.78 5.00
CA TYR A 48 -7.96 -3.53 4.50
C TYR A 48 -6.97 -2.89 3.54
N PHE A 49 -7.46 -2.48 2.38
CA PHE A 49 -6.66 -1.96 1.29
C PHE A 49 -7.37 -0.78 0.62
N ILE A 50 -6.65 0.00 -0.17
CA ILE A 50 -7.21 1.03 -1.04
C ILE A 50 -7.11 0.60 -2.49
N ALA A 51 -7.95 1.14 -3.37
CA ALA A 51 -7.85 0.92 -4.81
C ALA A 51 -7.39 2.21 -5.49
N THR A 52 -6.19 2.22 -6.09
CA THR A 52 -5.63 3.44 -6.69
C THR A 52 -5.62 3.40 -8.22
N ASP A 53 -5.22 2.26 -8.81
CA ASP A 53 -4.99 2.17 -10.25
C ASP A 53 -5.38 0.78 -10.80
N VAL A 54 -5.83 0.71 -12.05
CA VAL A 54 -6.19 -0.55 -12.72
C VAL A 54 -5.79 -0.52 -14.19
N SER A 55 -5.28 -1.64 -14.70
CA SER A 55 -4.85 -1.78 -16.11
C SER A 55 -6.00 -1.86 -17.11
N ASP A 56 -7.23 -2.05 -16.65
CA ASP A 56 -8.44 -2.19 -17.46
C ASP A 56 -9.42 -1.03 -17.18
N LYS A 57 -9.93 -0.42 -18.26
CA LYS A 57 -10.75 0.80 -18.18
C LYS A 57 -12.12 0.55 -17.53
N ASN A 58 -12.73 -0.59 -17.83
CA ASN A 58 -14.05 -0.92 -17.31
C ASN A 58 -13.98 -1.22 -15.81
N THR A 59 -12.95 -1.95 -15.40
CA THR A 59 -12.68 -2.25 -13.98
C THR A 59 -12.35 -0.98 -13.19
N ALA A 60 -11.52 -0.07 -13.74
CA ALA A 60 -11.25 1.24 -13.12
C ALA A 60 -12.55 2.05 -12.90
N SER A 61 -13.41 2.09 -13.92
CA SER A 61 -14.69 2.81 -13.86
C SER A 61 -15.67 2.17 -12.86
N LEU A 62 -15.71 0.83 -12.80
CA LEU A 62 -16.51 0.08 -11.84
C LEU A 62 -16.10 0.42 -10.40
N LEU A 63 -14.80 0.34 -10.09
CA LEU A 63 -14.28 0.60 -8.73
C LEU A 63 -14.47 2.07 -8.35
N THR A 64 -14.29 2.99 -9.30
CA THR A 64 -14.56 4.42 -9.10
C THR A 64 -16.01 4.65 -8.68
N ASN A 65 -16.96 4.12 -9.46
CA ASN A 65 -18.39 4.29 -9.17
C ASN A 65 -18.82 3.63 -7.86
N LYS A 66 -18.16 2.53 -7.46
CA LYS A 66 -18.49 1.81 -6.22
C LYS A 66 -18.00 2.53 -4.97
N SER A 67 -16.85 3.20 -5.04
CA SER A 67 -16.18 3.83 -3.90
C SER A 67 -16.40 5.34 -3.80
N ASP A 68 -16.93 5.98 -4.84
CA ASP A 68 -16.96 7.45 -5.00
C ASP A 68 -15.57 8.09 -4.88
N PHE A 69 -14.53 7.32 -5.22
CA PHE A 69 -13.14 7.74 -5.22
C PHE A 69 -12.50 7.34 -6.56
N LYS A 70 -11.75 8.26 -7.17
CA LYS A 70 -11.17 8.04 -8.50
C LYS A 70 -10.15 6.92 -8.46
N VAL A 71 -10.43 5.84 -9.18
CA VAL A 71 -9.46 4.78 -9.48
C VAL A 71 -8.95 4.98 -10.90
N ASN A 72 -7.63 5.17 -11.04
CA ASN A 72 -7.02 5.53 -12.31
C ASN A 72 -7.03 4.37 -13.30
N TYR A 73 -7.25 4.68 -14.58
CA TYR A 73 -6.95 3.75 -15.66
C TYR A 73 -5.48 3.86 -16.05
N ALA A 74 -4.69 2.84 -15.68
CA ALA A 74 -3.25 2.77 -15.88
C ALA A 74 -2.87 1.54 -16.72
N PRO A 75 -3.05 1.56 -18.06
CA PRO A 75 -2.84 0.39 -18.93
C PRO A 75 -1.43 -0.20 -18.85
N ILE A 76 -0.44 0.62 -18.47
CA ILE A 76 0.96 0.19 -18.27
C ILE A 76 1.09 -0.92 -17.21
N LEU A 77 0.16 -1.01 -16.26
CA LEU A 77 0.15 -2.05 -15.22
C LEU A 77 -0.01 -3.46 -15.81
N SER A 78 -0.63 -3.62 -16.99
CA SER A 78 -0.71 -4.91 -17.68
C SER A 78 0.67 -5.49 -18.01
N GLN A 79 1.70 -4.63 -18.11
CA GLN A 79 3.09 -5.01 -18.38
C GLN A 79 3.90 -5.29 -17.11
N THR A 80 3.25 -5.43 -15.96
CA THR A 80 3.92 -5.81 -14.70
C THR A 80 4.49 -7.23 -14.86
N PRO A 81 5.77 -7.49 -14.54
CA PRO A 81 6.33 -8.84 -14.57
C PRO A 81 5.62 -9.76 -13.57
N GLU A 82 5.49 -11.06 -13.87
CA GLU A 82 4.83 -12.01 -12.95
C GLU A 82 5.54 -12.07 -11.58
N SER A 83 6.86 -11.91 -11.55
CA SER A 83 7.67 -11.85 -10.32
C SER A 83 7.37 -10.62 -9.44
N ALA A 84 6.70 -9.61 -9.99
CA ALA A 84 6.32 -8.39 -9.29
C ALA A 84 4.82 -8.35 -8.94
N LYS A 85 4.06 -9.42 -9.24
CA LYS A 85 2.62 -9.49 -9.00
C LYS A 85 2.28 -10.37 -7.80
N GLY A 86 1.40 -9.87 -6.94
CA GLY A 86 0.57 -10.68 -6.07
C GLY A 86 -0.67 -11.18 -6.82
N GLN A 87 -1.60 -11.80 -6.10
CA GLN A 87 -2.85 -12.32 -6.65
C GLN A 87 -4.02 -11.86 -5.79
N VAL A 88 -5.09 -11.41 -6.44
CA VAL A 88 -6.38 -11.14 -5.81
C VAL A 88 -7.47 -11.96 -6.49
N PHE A 89 -8.36 -12.52 -5.69
CA PHE A 89 -9.46 -13.38 -6.14
C PHE A 89 -10.78 -12.66 -5.90
N VAL A 90 -11.49 -12.34 -6.99
CA VAL A 90 -12.73 -11.55 -6.99
C VAL A 90 -13.89 -12.43 -7.42
N PHE A 91 -14.94 -12.49 -6.60
CA PHE A 91 -16.06 -13.40 -6.81
C PHE A 91 -17.11 -12.81 -7.76
N THR A 92 -17.54 -13.60 -8.74
CA THR A 92 -18.51 -13.22 -9.77
C THR A 92 -19.93 -13.75 -9.53
N ASN A 93 -20.07 -14.65 -8.55
CA ASN A 93 -21.35 -15.18 -8.07
C ASN A 93 -21.21 -15.71 -6.63
N GLY A 94 -22.30 -16.26 -6.11
CA GLY A 94 -22.35 -16.91 -4.80
C GLY A 94 -22.88 -15.99 -3.70
N ILE A 95 -22.17 -15.92 -2.57
CA ILE A 95 -22.60 -15.14 -1.41
C ILE A 95 -22.60 -13.65 -1.78
N SER A 96 -23.76 -13.00 -1.72
CA SER A 96 -23.86 -11.54 -1.89
C SER A 96 -23.10 -10.80 -0.78
N GLY A 97 -22.43 -9.71 -1.12
CA GLY A 97 -21.59 -8.99 -0.17
C GLY A 97 -20.99 -7.70 -0.72
N ASN A 98 -19.97 -7.20 -0.03
CA ASN A 98 -19.35 -5.91 -0.32
C ASN A 98 -18.17 -5.98 -1.28
N GLY A 99 -17.81 -7.16 -1.80
CA GLY A 99 -16.75 -7.32 -2.79
C GLY A 99 -16.97 -6.50 -4.05
N SER A 100 -15.92 -6.32 -4.85
CA SER A 100 -15.93 -5.40 -6.00
C SER A 100 -17.03 -5.67 -7.02
N LEU A 101 -17.47 -6.93 -7.16
CA LEU A 101 -18.56 -7.34 -8.05
C LEU A 101 -19.89 -7.64 -7.33
N GLY A 102 -20.05 -7.24 -6.07
CA GLY A 102 -21.30 -7.39 -5.31
C GLY A 102 -21.48 -8.75 -4.61
N PHE A 103 -20.43 -9.57 -4.60
CA PHE A 103 -20.39 -10.84 -3.88
C PHE A 103 -19.47 -10.73 -2.66
N GLN A 104 -19.04 -11.86 -2.10
CA GLN A 104 -18.17 -11.87 -0.92
C GLN A 104 -16.88 -11.07 -1.14
N ASN A 105 -16.26 -10.69 -0.03
CA ASN A 105 -15.01 -9.95 -0.04
C ASN A 105 -13.90 -10.71 -0.77
N GLU A 106 -12.98 -9.95 -1.34
CA GLU A 106 -11.87 -10.48 -2.12
C GLU A 106 -10.88 -11.25 -1.24
N VAL A 107 -10.19 -12.23 -1.83
CA VAL A 107 -9.12 -12.96 -1.14
C VAL A 107 -7.79 -12.57 -1.75
N MET A 108 -6.85 -12.13 -0.91
CA MET A 108 -5.46 -11.83 -1.30
C MET A 108 -4.55 -12.99 -0.93
N ASN A 109 -3.48 -13.19 -1.72
CA ASN A 109 -2.53 -14.28 -1.50
C ASN A 109 -1.48 -14.00 -0.42
N ALA A 110 -1.29 -12.73 -0.07
CA ALA A 110 -0.22 -12.28 0.81
C ALA A 110 -0.57 -10.91 1.40
N LYS A 111 0.12 -10.55 2.48
CA LYS A 111 0.03 -9.24 3.15
C LYS A 111 1.43 -8.63 3.33
N PRO A 112 1.55 -7.32 3.65
CA PRO A 112 2.83 -6.72 3.95
C PRO A 112 3.65 -7.52 4.99
N GLY A 113 4.95 -7.64 4.72
CA GLY A 113 5.88 -8.47 5.49
C GLY A 113 6.05 -9.90 4.97
N ASP A 114 5.15 -10.38 4.11
CA ASP A 114 5.31 -11.66 3.43
C ASP A 114 6.22 -11.51 2.20
N LYS A 115 7.03 -12.54 1.91
CA LYS A 115 7.98 -12.52 0.79
C LYS A 115 7.32 -12.33 -0.58
N ASN A 116 6.09 -12.82 -0.74
CA ASN A 116 5.32 -12.82 -1.98
C ASN A 116 4.26 -11.69 -2.01
N TYR A 117 4.36 -10.72 -1.11
CA TYR A 117 3.50 -9.55 -1.14
C TYR A 117 3.90 -8.60 -2.27
N SER A 118 2.89 -8.06 -2.93
CA SER A 118 2.99 -6.94 -3.86
C SER A 118 1.67 -6.17 -3.82
N PRO A 119 1.69 -4.83 -3.86
CA PRO A 119 0.49 -4.03 -4.04
C PRO A 119 -0.08 -4.16 -5.47
N LEU A 120 0.73 -4.59 -6.44
CA LEU A 120 0.29 -4.91 -7.79
C LEU A 120 -0.24 -6.34 -7.84
N LEU A 121 -1.55 -6.49 -8.00
CA LEU A 121 -2.24 -7.77 -7.91
C LEU A 121 -2.79 -8.16 -9.28
N GLN A 122 -2.50 -9.39 -9.70
CA GLN A 122 -3.23 -10.02 -10.79
C GLN A 122 -4.66 -10.34 -10.33
N LEU A 123 -5.65 -9.77 -11.01
CA LEU A 123 -7.06 -10.04 -10.74
C LEU A 123 -7.46 -11.38 -11.34
N ASN A 124 -7.96 -12.27 -10.50
CA ASN A 124 -8.49 -13.57 -10.89
C ASN A 124 -9.98 -13.62 -10.57
N LEU A 125 -10.80 -13.97 -11.56
CA LEU A 125 -12.25 -14.07 -11.38
C LEU A 125 -12.62 -15.47 -10.88
N VAL A 126 -13.34 -15.52 -9.76
CA VAL A 126 -13.82 -16.75 -9.16
C VAL A 126 -15.31 -16.94 -9.43
N LYS A 127 -15.70 -18.14 -9.84
CA LYS A 127 -17.09 -18.49 -10.06
C LYS A 127 -17.41 -19.84 -9.44
N TRP A 128 -18.38 -19.87 -8.53
CA TRP A 128 -18.99 -21.10 -8.02
C TRP A 128 -19.73 -21.84 -9.14
N ASN A 129 -19.56 -23.15 -9.19
CA ASN A 129 -20.27 -24.02 -10.12
C ASN A 129 -21.74 -24.21 -9.70
N ASP A 130 -22.57 -24.67 -10.62
CA ASP A 130 -23.99 -24.91 -10.33
C ASP A 130 -24.16 -26.10 -9.37
N ASN A 131 -25.19 -26.03 -8.49
CA ASN A 131 -25.57 -27.10 -7.55
C ASN A 131 -24.51 -27.52 -6.53
N VAL A 132 -23.63 -26.58 -6.13
CA VAL A 132 -22.62 -26.80 -5.08
C VAL A 132 -23.04 -26.16 -3.76
N ASN A 133 -22.50 -26.66 -2.65
CA ASN A 133 -22.64 -26.00 -1.35
C ASN A 133 -21.66 -24.83 -1.27
N ILE A 134 -22.21 -23.62 -1.37
CA ILE A 134 -21.42 -22.39 -1.33
C ILE A 134 -21.04 -22.07 0.12
N SER A 135 -19.77 -21.74 0.35
CA SER A 135 -19.26 -21.28 1.64
C SER A 135 -18.33 -20.08 1.46
N GLU A 136 -18.17 -19.26 2.50
CA GLU A 136 -17.31 -18.08 2.39
C GLU A 136 -15.83 -18.48 2.30
N ILE A 137 -15.14 -18.01 1.26
CA ILE A 137 -13.70 -18.28 1.07
C ILE A 137 -12.92 -17.12 1.67
N LYS A 138 -12.02 -17.42 2.61
CA LYS A 138 -11.19 -16.42 3.32
C LYS A 138 -9.70 -16.61 3.12
N SER A 139 -9.29 -17.62 2.35
CA SER A 139 -7.87 -17.92 2.12
C SER A 139 -7.67 -18.60 0.77
N VAL A 140 -6.47 -18.45 0.22
CA VAL A 140 -6.05 -19.20 -0.98
C VAL A 140 -6.03 -20.71 -0.71
N GLY A 141 -5.77 -21.15 0.52
CA GLY A 141 -5.87 -22.55 0.92
C GLY A 141 -7.28 -23.12 0.73
N GLN A 142 -8.31 -22.41 1.22
CA GLN A 142 -9.71 -22.78 1.01
C GLN A 142 -10.11 -22.72 -0.47
N LEU A 143 -9.66 -21.68 -1.19
CA LEU A 143 -9.90 -21.55 -2.63
C LEU A 143 -9.36 -22.78 -3.40
N ASN A 144 -8.14 -23.21 -3.09
CA ASN A 144 -7.51 -24.38 -3.70
C ASN A 144 -8.25 -25.68 -3.34
N GLN A 145 -8.76 -25.81 -2.12
CA GLN A 145 -9.58 -26.95 -1.73
C GLN A 145 -10.88 -27.01 -2.54
N SER A 146 -11.60 -25.89 -2.66
CA SER A 146 -12.82 -25.82 -3.48
C SER A 146 -12.56 -26.03 -4.98
N LEU A 147 -11.40 -25.61 -5.50
CA LEU A 147 -10.94 -25.95 -6.84
C LEU A 147 -10.75 -27.47 -7.02
N GLN A 148 -10.07 -28.13 -6.07
CA GLN A 148 -9.84 -29.58 -6.10
C GLN A 148 -11.14 -30.38 -6.00
N ASN A 149 -12.12 -29.87 -5.26
CA ASN A 149 -13.45 -30.45 -5.14
C ASN A 149 -14.37 -30.15 -6.34
N ASN A 150 -13.90 -29.40 -7.35
CA ASN A 150 -14.70 -28.95 -8.49
C ASN A 150 -15.94 -28.13 -8.05
N GLU A 151 -15.84 -27.40 -6.94
CA GLU A 151 -16.93 -26.55 -6.42
C GLU A 151 -16.94 -25.17 -7.09
N LEU A 152 -15.79 -24.70 -7.53
CA LEU A 152 -15.62 -23.41 -8.19
C LEU A 152 -14.57 -23.48 -9.30
N THR A 153 -14.55 -22.45 -10.13
CA THR A 153 -13.55 -22.23 -11.17
C THR A 153 -12.87 -20.88 -10.95
N VAL A 154 -11.61 -20.78 -11.39
CA VAL A 154 -10.83 -19.54 -11.37
C VAL A 154 -10.40 -19.23 -12.79
N ASN A 155 -10.78 -18.04 -13.27
CA ASN A 155 -10.33 -17.49 -14.55
C ASN A 155 -9.25 -16.44 -14.28
N LYS A 156 -8.02 -16.73 -14.71
CA LYS A 156 -6.92 -15.76 -14.70
C LYS A 156 -7.17 -14.73 -15.79
N THR A 157 -7.20 -13.45 -15.42
CA THR A 157 -7.29 -12.34 -16.37
C THR A 157 -5.90 -11.76 -16.64
N ASP A 158 -5.81 -10.79 -17.55
CA ASP A 158 -4.61 -9.94 -17.73
C ASP A 158 -4.74 -8.60 -16.97
N ILE A 159 -5.77 -8.46 -16.13
CA ILE A 159 -6.07 -7.23 -15.39
C ILE A 159 -5.18 -7.15 -14.15
N VAL A 160 -4.36 -6.12 -14.07
CA VAL A 160 -3.53 -5.81 -12.91
C VAL A 160 -4.12 -4.61 -12.19
N VAL A 161 -4.33 -4.74 -10.88
CA VAL A 161 -4.78 -3.67 -10.00
C VAL A 161 -3.65 -3.27 -9.07
N ASN A 162 -3.55 -1.98 -8.73
CA ASN A 162 -2.70 -1.48 -7.66
C ASN A 162 -3.57 -1.28 -6.41
N HIS A 163 -3.55 -2.26 -5.51
CA HIS A 163 -4.33 -2.27 -4.28
C HIS A 163 -3.41 -2.36 -3.05
N PRO A 164 -2.74 -1.27 -2.64
CA PRO A 164 -1.90 -1.26 -1.46
C PRO A 164 -2.70 -1.58 -0.19
N VAL A 165 -2.10 -2.41 0.67
CA VAL A 165 -2.72 -2.82 1.93
C VAL A 165 -2.40 -1.80 3.01
N ILE A 166 -3.44 -1.32 3.70
CA ILE A 166 -3.36 -0.32 4.76
C ILE A 166 -3.32 -0.97 6.15
N LYS A 167 -4.10 -2.04 6.37
CA LYS A 167 -4.17 -2.77 7.65
C LYS A 167 -4.28 -4.26 7.40
N TRP A 168 -3.55 -5.06 8.15
CA TRP A 168 -3.51 -6.51 8.03
C TRP A 168 -3.40 -7.17 9.42
N ASN A 169 -3.53 -8.48 9.47
CA ASN A 169 -3.29 -9.21 10.71
C ASN A 169 -1.81 -9.06 11.14
N GLY A 170 -1.60 -8.41 12.29
CA GLY A 170 -0.28 -8.12 12.83
C GLY A 170 0.27 -6.73 12.51
N GLY A 171 -0.47 -5.85 11.82
CA GLY A 171 0.00 -4.48 11.59
C GLY A 171 -0.90 -3.57 10.75
N SER A 172 -0.38 -2.37 10.49
CA SER A 172 -0.90 -1.41 9.54
C SER A 172 0.25 -0.58 9.00
N LEU A 173 -0.01 0.26 8.00
CA LEU A 173 0.87 1.38 7.72
C LEU A 173 1.06 2.22 8.99
N MET A 174 2.24 2.80 9.13
CA MET A 174 2.59 3.63 10.29
C MET A 174 1.72 4.88 10.28
N ILE A 175 0.94 5.03 11.34
CA ILE A 175 0.20 6.26 11.62
C ILE A 175 1.19 7.23 12.27
N ARG A 176 1.32 8.41 11.68
CA ARG A 176 2.24 9.44 12.17
C ARG A 176 1.72 10.09 13.45
N GLU A 177 2.65 10.49 14.32
CA GLU A 177 2.31 11.17 15.58
C GLU A 177 1.85 12.63 15.34
N ASP A 178 2.45 13.29 14.36
CA ASP A 178 2.21 14.67 13.97
C ASP A 178 1.11 14.77 12.90
N LYS A 179 -0.14 14.79 13.36
CA LYS A 179 -1.33 14.80 12.49
C LYS A 179 -1.56 16.10 11.72
N ASN A 180 -0.97 17.21 12.15
CA ASN A 180 -1.12 18.51 11.48
C ASN A 180 0.06 18.74 10.51
N ILE A 181 -0.18 18.59 9.21
CA ILE A 181 0.86 18.66 8.18
C ILE A 181 1.20 20.11 7.85
N THR A 182 2.49 20.45 7.97
CA THR A 182 3.09 21.76 7.62
C THR A 182 4.41 21.56 6.87
N ASP A 183 4.99 22.64 6.33
CA ASP A 183 6.34 22.62 5.74
C ASP A 183 7.48 22.37 6.73
N GLU A 184 7.21 22.48 8.02
CA GLU A 184 8.17 22.18 9.08
C GLU A 184 8.13 20.71 9.52
N THR A 185 7.12 19.98 9.06
CA THR A 185 6.84 18.60 9.43
C THR A 185 7.87 17.66 8.80
N PRO A 186 8.51 16.74 9.55
CA PRO A 186 9.42 15.75 8.96
C PRO A 186 8.74 14.86 7.92
N TYR A 187 9.50 14.49 6.88
CA TYR A 187 9.04 13.60 5.81
C TYR A 187 8.79 12.17 6.32
N GLY A 188 9.63 11.71 7.25
CA GLY A 188 9.50 10.41 7.88
C GLY A 188 8.41 10.36 8.95
N GLY A 189 8.29 9.20 9.60
CA GLY A 189 7.33 9.00 10.70
C GLY A 189 5.95 8.47 10.27
N GLY A 190 5.79 8.08 9.01
CA GLY A 190 4.57 7.47 8.49
C GLY A 190 3.81 8.35 7.50
N GLN A 191 3.05 7.69 6.62
CA GLN A 191 2.29 8.33 5.54
C GLN A 191 0.78 8.38 5.83
N VAL A 192 0.35 7.82 6.96
CA VAL A 192 -1.05 7.81 7.41
C VAL A 192 -1.24 8.82 8.54
N ILE A 193 -2.23 9.70 8.43
CA ILE A 193 -2.66 10.66 9.45
C ILE A 193 -3.70 10.03 10.37
N ASP A 194 -4.67 9.32 9.80
CA ASP A 194 -5.75 8.67 10.53
C ASP A 194 -6.23 7.40 9.81
N LEU A 195 -6.75 6.44 10.56
CA LEU A 195 -7.22 5.16 10.05
C LEU A 195 -8.46 4.71 10.83
N ASP A 196 -9.61 4.68 10.15
CA ASP A 196 -10.89 4.31 10.74
C ASP A 196 -11.52 3.16 9.94
N THR A 197 -11.40 1.94 10.46
CA THR A 197 -11.96 0.73 9.84
C THR A 197 -13.45 0.55 10.08
N GLU A 198 -14.07 1.36 10.94
CA GLU A 198 -15.53 1.37 11.12
C GLU A 198 -16.17 2.27 10.07
N LYS A 199 -15.59 3.46 9.86
CA LYS A 199 -15.99 4.38 8.79
C LYS A 199 -15.45 3.99 7.41
N MET A 200 -14.55 3.02 7.35
CA MET A 200 -13.89 2.55 6.12
C MET A 200 -13.13 3.67 5.40
N ILE A 201 -12.37 4.48 6.13
CA ILE A 201 -11.57 5.58 5.58
C ILE A 201 -10.15 5.53 6.15
N VAL A 202 -9.17 5.82 5.30
CA VAL A 202 -7.80 6.18 5.70
C VAL A 202 -7.51 7.60 5.25
N THR A 203 -6.98 8.42 6.15
CA THR A 203 -6.47 9.75 5.81
C THR A 203 -4.96 9.66 5.60
N MET A 204 -4.48 9.96 4.40
CA MET A 204 -3.06 9.86 4.01
C MET A 204 -2.44 11.24 3.74
N VAL A 205 -1.11 11.31 3.76
CA VAL A 205 -0.36 12.46 3.25
C VAL A 205 -0.20 12.33 1.73
N ALA A 206 -0.85 13.21 0.98
CA ALA A 206 -0.63 13.34 -0.45
C ALA A 206 0.49 14.34 -0.72
N HIS A 207 1.45 13.93 -1.54
CA HIS A 207 2.63 14.70 -1.91
C HIS A 207 2.47 15.30 -3.30
N ARG A 208 2.79 16.59 -3.43
CA ARG A 208 2.78 17.23 -4.75
C ARG A 208 3.97 16.76 -5.59
N GLY A 209 3.70 16.38 -6.84
CA GLY A 209 4.67 16.10 -7.88
C GLY A 209 4.37 16.86 -9.17
N TRP A 210 5.10 16.52 -10.23
CA TRP A 210 4.91 17.08 -11.57
C TRP A 210 4.80 15.97 -12.61
N GLY A 211 3.75 16.01 -13.41
CA GLY A 211 3.54 15.11 -14.54
C GLY A 211 4.53 15.38 -15.69
N PRO A 212 4.64 14.45 -16.66
CA PRO A 212 5.54 14.63 -17.81
C PRO A 212 5.22 15.87 -18.67
N ASP A 213 3.99 16.37 -18.60
CA ASP A 213 3.50 17.57 -19.27
C ASP A 213 3.61 18.85 -18.43
N GLY A 214 4.20 18.75 -17.21
CA GLY A 214 4.31 19.86 -16.27
C GLY A 214 3.04 20.15 -15.48
N SER A 215 2.01 19.31 -15.58
CA SER A 215 0.83 19.39 -14.71
C SER A 215 1.20 19.08 -13.26
N THR A 216 0.47 19.70 -12.31
CA THR A 216 0.58 19.33 -10.90
C THR A 216 -0.13 18.01 -10.68
N VAL A 217 0.59 17.05 -10.09
CA VAL A 217 0.05 15.75 -9.70
C VAL A 217 0.16 15.58 -8.20
N TYR A 218 -0.67 14.75 -7.60
CA TYR A 218 -0.53 14.35 -6.21
C TYR A 218 -0.33 12.84 -6.13
N TYR A 219 0.56 12.38 -5.26
CA TYR A 219 0.84 10.96 -5.05
C TYR A 219 0.93 10.64 -3.56
N ILE A 220 0.57 9.42 -3.17
CA ILE A 220 0.76 8.88 -1.83
C ILE A 220 1.89 7.85 -1.89
N VAL A 221 2.44 7.51 -0.73
CA VAL A 221 3.42 6.44 -0.61
C VAL A 221 2.86 5.38 0.34
N THR A 222 2.72 4.15 -0.16
CA THR A 222 2.13 3.02 0.57
C THR A 222 3.12 1.88 0.81
N ASP A 223 4.23 1.89 0.09
CA ASP A 223 5.28 0.89 0.05
C ASP A 223 6.50 1.50 -0.65
N ALA A 224 7.64 0.84 -0.54
CA ALA A 224 8.83 1.23 -1.31
C ALA A 224 9.86 0.11 -1.44
N ALA A 225 10.69 0.23 -2.47
CA ALA A 225 12.01 -0.38 -2.57
C ALA A 225 13.03 0.68 -3.01
N PRO A 226 14.26 0.70 -2.44
CA PRO A 226 14.85 -0.24 -1.48
C PRO A 226 14.39 -0.02 -0.02
N LYS A 227 14.83 -0.92 0.88
CA LYS A 227 14.40 -0.96 2.30
C LYS A 227 14.66 0.33 3.07
N MET A 228 15.80 0.98 2.88
CA MET A 228 16.17 2.18 3.65
C MET A 228 15.16 3.34 3.45
N PRO A 229 14.79 3.73 2.20
CA PRO A 229 13.69 4.65 1.96
C PRO A 229 12.36 4.19 2.58
N ALA A 230 12.00 2.91 2.48
CA ALA A 230 10.77 2.38 3.05
C ALA A 230 10.70 2.60 4.57
N ASP A 231 11.77 2.22 5.27
CA ASP A 231 11.92 2.42 6.72
C ASP A 231 11.84 3.91 7.10
N MET A 232 12.50 4.78 6.34
CA MET A 232 12.47 6.23 6.56
C MET A 232 11.06 6.81 6.44
N MET A 233 10.29 6.33 5.46
CA MET A 233 8.93 6.80 5.19
C MET A 233 7.87 6.17 6.11
N GLY A 234 8.22 5.12 6.85
CA GLY A 234 7.29 4.36 7.67
C GLY A 234 6.33 3.49 6.84
N VAL A 235 6.79 3.03 5.67
CA VAL A 235 6.02 2.13 4.79
C VAL A 235 6.71 0.76 4.66
N PRO A 236 5.97 -0.31 4.34
CA PRO A 236 6.55 -1.62 4.09
C PRO A 236 7.61 -1.58 2.98
N PHE A 237 8.72 -2.28 3.23
CA PHE A 237 9.63 -2.66 2.16
C PHE A 237 8.99 -3.79 1.35
N VAL A 238 8.87 -3.60 0.04
CA VAL A 238 8.30 -4.59 -0.89
C VAL A 238 9.35 -4.99 -1.90
N GLU A 239 9.89 -6.20 -1.76
CA GLU A 239 10.96 -6.70 -2.64
C GLU A 239 10.53 -6.77 -4.11
N ALA A 240 9.25 -7.07 -4.37
CA ALA A 240 8.66 -7.12 -5.71
C ALA A 240 8.85 -5.81 -6.51
N ASP A 241 8.82 -4.65 -5.85
CA ASP A 241 8.93 -3.35 -6.52
C ASP A 241 10.32 -3.09 -7.10
N SER A 242 11.34 -3.79 -6.59
CA SER A 242 12.70 -3.75 -7.18
C SER A 242 12.74 -4.24 -8.63
N GLN A 243 11.72 -4.98 -9.07
CA GLN A 243 11.58 -5.48 -10.43
C GLN A 243 10.91 -4.46 -11.37
N LEU A 244 10.47 -3.31 -10.84
CA LEU A 244 9.75 -2.26 -11.58
C LEU A 244 10.65 -1.08 -11.98
N VAL A 245 11.96 -1.16 -11.71
CA VAL A 245 12.94 -0.08 -11.97
C VAL A 245 12.84 0.43 -13.41
N GLY A 246 12.60 1.74 -13.54
CA GLY A 246 12.44 2.44 -14.82
C GLY A 246 10.98 2.77 -15.20
N LYS A 247 9.98 2.36 -14.41
CA LYS A 247 8.56 2.74 -14.59
C LYS A 247 8.19 3.80 -13.54
N GLY A 248 7.79 5.00 -13.99
CA GLY A 248 7.51 6.15 -13.14
C GLY A 248 6.24 6.01 -12.27
N ALA A 249 6.11 6.88 -11.27
CA ALA A 249 4.92 6.99 -10.44
C ALA A 249 3.68 7.40 -11.26
N VAL A 250 2.50 6.89 -10.88
CA VAL A 250 1.21 7.22 -11.50
C VAL A 250 0.53 8.32 -10.68
N ASP A 251 -0.10 9.27 -11.36
CA ASP A 251 -0.79 10.44 -10.78
C ASP A 251 -2.13 10.05 -10.14
N LEU A 252 -2.39 10.47 -8.89
CA LEU A 252 -3.66 10.21 -8.20
C LEU A 252 -4.76 11.24 -8.51
N PHE A 253 -4.42 12.48 -8.89
CA PHE A 253 -5.39 13.57 -9.05
C PHE A 253 -5.05 14.45 -10.26
N GLN A 254 -5.98 14.51 -11.22
CA GLN A 254 -6.10 15.58 -12.21
C GLN A 254 -7.42 16.30 -11.97
#